data_AF-A0A173SIA3-F1
#
_entry.id   AF-A0A173SIA3-F1
#
_cell.length_a   1.000
_cell.length_b   1.000
_cell.length_c   1.000
_cell.angle_alpha   90.00
_cell.angle_beta   90.00
_cell.angle_gamma   90.00
#
_symmetry.space_group_name_H-M   'P 1'
#
loop_
_entity.id
_entity.type
_entity.pdbx_description
1 polymer ?
#
loop_
_entity_poly.entity_id
_entity_poly.type
_entity_poly.pdbx_seq_one_letter_code
_entity_poly.pdbx_strand_id
1 'polypeptide(L)'
;MKKENIIDIITDEDGRKIVVITDIRFKGKRNIDWEDVENYLKEYVGKCYEVVETADQVFIGNDFPEELKGSEDTKRLCGANAKTKANATQKIPTLLKCATNKRWQENFKGKHKVDAKYG
;
A
#
# COMPACT_ATOMS: atom_id res chain seq x y z
N MET A 1 -19.20 3.07 -13.07
CA MET A 1 -18.04 3.73 -13.72
C MET A 1 -16.84 3.61 -12.78
N LYS A 2 -15.75 2.94 -13.19
CA LYS A 2 -14.50 2.97 -12.42
C LYS A 2 -13.98 4.41 -12.49
N LYS A 3 -13.96 5.12 -11.36
CA LYS A 3 -13.24 6.40 -11.28
C LYS A 3 -11.76 6.09 -11.50
N GLU A 4 -11.19 6.63 -12.56
CA GLU A 4 -9.75 6.59 -12.75
C GLU A 4 -9.13 7.45 -11.64
N ASN A 5 -8.31 6.83 -10.79
CA ASN A 5 -7.53 7.58 -9.81
C ASN A 5 -6.53 8.42 -10.60
N ILE A 6 -6.71 9.74 -10.61
CA ILE A 6 -5.74 10.66 -11.18
C ILE A 6 -4.54 10.67 -10.22
N ILE A 7 -3.48 9.98 -10.62
CA ILE A 7 -2.20 9.91 -9.92
C ILE A 7 -1.16 10.51 -10.85
N ASP A 8 -0.70 11.71 -10.53
CA ASP A 8 0.31 12.42 -11.30
C ASP A 8 1.69 12.23 -10.64
N ILE A 9 2.71 12.06 -11.47
CA ILE A 9 4.11 12.03 -11.01
C ILE A 9 4.73 13.34 -11.47
N ILE A 10 5.06 14.22 -10.53
CA ILE A 10 5.80 15.46 -10.79
C ILE A 10 7.25 15.29 -10.34
N THR A 11 8.16 16.03 -10.94
CA THR A 11 9.58 16.02 -10.57
C THR A 11 9.93 17.37 -9.96
N ASP A 12 10.57 17.34 -8.80
CA ASP A 12 11.06 18.54 -8.11
C ASP A 12 12.35 19.07 -8.75
N GLU A 13 12.79 20.27 -8.34
CA GLU A 13 14.03 20.91 -8.81
C GLU A 13 15.28 20.04 -8.54
N ASP A 14 15.25 19.25 -7.46
CA ASP A 14 16.28 18.28 -7.09
C ASP A 14 16.22 16.95 -7.91
N GLY A 15 15.31 16.82 -8.88
CA GLY A 15 15.11 15.58 -9.63
C GLY A 15 14.34 14.48 -8.87
N ARG A 16 13.76 14.80 -7.71
CA ARG A 16 12.98 13.85 -6.90
C ARG A 16 11.57 13.68 -7.47
N LYS A 17 11.12 12.43 -7.60
CA LYS A 17 9.76 12.09 -8.07
C LYS A 17 8.76 12.22 -6.92
N ILE A 18 7.79 13.12 -7.06
CA ILE A 18 6.69 13.35 -6.13
C ILE A 18 5.40 12.80 -6.76
N VAL A 19 4.66 12.02 -5.99
CA VAL A 19 3.37 11.46 -6.43
C VAL A 19 2.22 12.31 -5.85
N VAL A 20 1.46 12.95 -6.73
CA VAL A 20 0.29 13.77 -6.39
C VAL A 20 -0.99 12.98 -6.64
N ILE A 21 -1.92 13.03 -5.70
CA ILE A 21 -3.22 12.36 -5.80
C ILE A 21 -4.32 13.39 -5.63
N THR A 22 -5.18 13.48 -6.63
CA THR A 22 -6.25 14.48 -6.67
C THR A 22 -7.55 13.97 -6.06
N ASP A 23 -7.85 12.67 -6.15
CA ASP A 23 -9.05 12.06 -5.51
C ASP A 23 -8.62 11.02 -4.46
N ILE A 24 -8.92 11.32 -3.20
CA ILE A 24 -8.65 10.43 -2.06
C ILE A 24 -9.87 9.55 -1.83
N ARG A 25 -9.73 8.23 -1.99
CA ARG A 25 -10.85 7.28 -1.86
C ARG A 25 -11.43 7.17 -0.45
N PHE A 26 -10.60 7.14 0.60
CA PHE A 26 -11.06 7.01 1.98
C PHE A 26 -11.31 8.37 2.66
N LYS A 27 -11.95 9.30 1.94
CA LYS A 27 -12.32 10.64 2.45
C LYS A 27 -13.61 10.62 3.28
N GLY A 28 -13.69 11.47 4.30
CA GLY A 28 -14.94 11.76 5.03
C GLY A 28 -15.40 10.74 6.08
N LYS A 29 -14.92 9.49 6.08
CA LYS A 29 -15.34 8.53 7.14
C LYS A 29 -14.73 8.92 8.50
N ARG A 30 -15.54 8.95 9.59
CA ARG A 30 -15.06 9.15 10.98
C ARG A 30 -14.16 7.99 11.43
N ASN A 31 -14.51 6.78 10.98
CA ASN A 31 -13.75 5.55 11.20
C ASN A 31 -13.44 4.89 9.85
N ILE A 32 -12.28 4.25 9.73
CA ILE A 32 -11.89 3.56 8.50
C ILE A 32 -12.44 2.13 8.55
N ASP A 33 -13.13 1.74 7.47
CA ASP A 33 -13.51 0.35 7.27
C ASP A 33 -12.31 -0.38 6.65
N TRP A 34 -11.65 -1.20 7.45
CA TRP A 34 -10.46 -1.93 7.01
C TRP A 34 -10.79 -3.10 6.08
N GLU A 35 -12.03 -3.58 6.07
CA GLU A 35 -12.50 -4.60 5.11
C GLU A 35 -12.53 -4.02 3.69
N ASP A 36 -13.03 -2.78 3.55
CA ASP A 36 -12.99 -2.04 2.28
C ASP A 36 -11.54 -1.84 1.79
N VAL A 37 -10.62 -1.56 2.71
CA VAL A 37 -9.18 -1.36 2.39
C VAL A 37 -8.54 -2.67 1.92
N GLU A 38 -8.83 -3.78 2.60
CA GLU A 38 -8.34 -5.11 2.22
C GLU A 38 -8.87 -5.53 0.83
N ASN A 39 -10.17 -5.36 0.60
CA ASN A 39 -10.79 -5.66 -0.70
C ASN A 39 -10.19 -4.82 -1.83
N TYR A 40 -9.86 -3.56 -1.56
CA TYR A 40 -9.15 -2.73 -2.53
C TYR A 40 -7.75 -3.26 -2.83
N LEU A 41 -7.01 -3.72 -1.82
CA LEU A 41 -5.66 -4.29 -2.00
C LEU A 41 -5.67 -5.61 -2.75
N LYS A 42 -6.73 -6.42 -2.62
CA LYS A 42 -6.91 -7.66 -3.40
C LYS A 42 -6.91 -7.40 -4.91
N GLU A 43 -7.31 -6.21 -5.36
CA GLU A 43 -7.20 -5.83 -6.78
C GLU A 43 -5.74 -5.74 -7.26
N TYR A 44 -4.77 -5.60 -6.35
CA TYR A 44 -3.35 -5.53 -6.68
C TYR A 44 -2.61 -6.86 -6.58
N VAL A 45 -3.20 -7.83 -5.89
CA VAL A 45 -2.65 -9.20 -5.78
C VAL A 45 -2.59 -9.83 -7.17
N GLY A 46 -1.50 -10.54 -7.46
CA GLY A 46 -1.32 -11.18 -8.76
C GLY A 46 -0.83 -10.25 -9.87
N LYS A 47 -0.76 -8.94 -9.62
CA LYS A 47 -0.21 -7.98 -10.59
C LYS A 47 1.30 -7.86 -10.44
N CYS A 48 1.98 -7.75 -11.58
CA CYS A 48 3.41 -7.46 -11.67
C CYS A 48 3.60 -5.95 -11.88
N TYR A 49 4.51 -5.36 -11.11
CA TYR A 49 4.89 -3.96 -11.23
C TYR A 49 6.37 -3.87 -11.53
N GLU A 50 6.72 -3.13 -12.58
CA GLU A 50 8.10 -2.90 -12.96
C GLU A 50 8.59 -1.57 -12.38
N VAL A 51 9.81 -1.60 -11.81
CA VAL A 51 10.49 -0.38 -11.35
C VAL A 51 11.22 0.27 -12.51
N VAL A 52 10.84 1.50 -12.86
CA VAL A 52 11.31 2.19 -14.09
C VAL A 52 12.83 2.34 -14.15
N GLU A 53 13.48 2.53 -13.00
CA GLU A 53 14.92 2.82 -12.94
C GLU A 53 15.81 1.57 -13.03
N THR A 54 15.29 0.42 -12.58
CA THR A 54 16.09 -0.82 -12.38
C THR A 54 15.56 -2.01 -13.18
N ALA A 55 14.40 -1.87 -13.83
CA ALA A 55 13.68 -2.92 -14.53
C ALA A 55 13.29 -4.14 -13.65
N ASP A 56 13.47 -4.07 -12.33
CA ASP A 56 13.07 -5.18 -11.46
C ASP A 56 11.55 -5.31 -11.42
N GLN A 57 11.12 -6.56 -11.40
CA GLN A 57 9.72 -6.94 -11.28
C GLN A 57 9.36 -7.21 -9.83
N VAL A 58 8.34 -6.51 -9.34
CA VAL A 58 7.79 -6.69 -8.00
C VAL A 58 6.40 -7.31 -8.10
N PHE A 59 6.21 -8.39 -7.36
CA PHE A 59 4.94 -9.10 -7.26
C PHE A 59 4.30 -8.86 -5.89
N ILE A 60 3.00 -8.56 -5.88
CA ILE A 60 2.23 -8.45 -4.64
C ILE A 60 1.60 -9.80 -4.34
N GLY A 61 2.06 -10.43 -3.26
CA GLY A 61 1.55 -11.70 -2.77
C GLY A 61 0.14 -11.60 -2.19
N ASN A 62 -0.55 -12.73 -2.09
CA ASN A 62 -1.94 -12.81 -1.63
C ASN A 62 -2.10 -12.51 -0.12
N ASP A 63 -1.02 -12.66 0.65
CA ASP A 63 -1.06 -12.46 2.10
C ASP A 63 -0.98 -10.97 2.48
N PHE A 64 -0.49 -10.12 1.56
CA PHE A 64 -0.25 -8.70 1.81
C PHE A 64 -1.49 -7.89 2.23
N PRO A 65 -2.68 -8.05 1.59
CA PRO A 65 -3.90 -7.38 2.03
C PRO A 65 -4.26 -7.68 3.48
N GLU A 66 -4.17 -8.97 3.85
CA GLU A 66 -4.49 -9.45 5.19
C GLU A 66 -3.49 -8.92 6.22
N GLU A 67 -2.19 -8.96 5.91
CA GLU A 67 -1.14 -8.40 6.77
C GLU A 67 -1.33 -6.90 7.02
N LEU A 68 -1.69 -6.14 5.99
CA LEU A 68 -1.86 -4.70 6.08
C LEU A 68 -3.05 -4.32 6.97
N LYS A 69 -4.16 -5.06 6.91
CA LYS A 69 -5.32 -4.92 7.81
C LYS A 69 -5.02 -5.45 9.22
N GLY A 70 -4.45 -6.63 9.32
CA GLY A 70 -4.30 -7.40 10.57
C GLY A 70 -3.15 -6.96 11.47
N SER A 71 -2.27 -6.08 10.97
CA SER A 71 -1.09 -5.57 11.68
C SER A 71 -1.45 -4.98 13.06
N GLU A 72 -0.63 -5.24 14.08
CA GLU A 72 -0.81 -4.64 15.41
C GLU A 72 -0.79 -3.11 15.37
N ASP A 73 0.00 -2.53 14.45
CA ASP A 73 0.00 -1.09 14.19
C ASP A 73 -1.35 -0.64 13.65
N THR A 74 -1.96 -1.38 12.73
CA THR A 74 -3.31 -1.10 12.22
C THR A 74 -4.35 -1.07 13.33
N LYS A 75 -4.28 -2.04 14.26
CA LYS A 75 -5.19 -2.13 15.42
C LYS A 75 -5.08 -0.93 16.37
N ARG A 76 -3.90 -0.29 16.43
CA ARG A 76 -3.64 0.88 17.29
C ARG A 76 -3.91 2.22 16.61
N LEU A 77 -4.08 2.22 15.28
CA LEU A 77 -4.27 3.45 14.51
C LEU A 77 -5.70 3.96 14.59
N CYS A 78 -5.84 5.24 14.91
CA CYS A 78 -7.12 5.93 14.95
C CYS A 78 -7.05 7.29 14.23
N GLY A 79 -8.23 7.86 13.93
CA GLY A 79 -8.37 9.21 13.40
C GLY A 79 -7.56 9.46 12.12
N ALA A 80 -6.72 10.51 12.14
CA ALA A 80 -5.92 10.93 10.99
C ALA A 80 -4.89 9.86 10.56
N ASN A 81 -4.28 9.13 11.50
CA ASN A 81 -3.23 8.19 11.16
C ASN A 81 -3.79 6.94 10.46
N ALA A 82 -4.95 6.45 10.89
CA ALA A 82 -5.67 5.37 10.20
C ALA A 82 -6.02 5.76 8.76
N LYS A 83 -6.47 7.00 8.56
CA LYS A 83 -6.78 7.56 7.23
C LYS A 83 -5.53 7.62 6.35
N THR A 84 -4.43 8.12 6.88
CA THR A 84 -3.17 8.22 6.13
C THR A 84 -2.70 6.83 5.69
N LYS A 85 -2.74 5.83 6.58
CA LYS A 85 -2.37 4.45 6.24
C LYS A 85 -3.31 3.85 5.19
N ALA A 86 -4.63 3.99 5.34
CA ALA A 86 -5.59 3.52 4.35
C ALA A 86 -5.37 4.16 2.97
N ASN A 87 -5.13 5.47 2.92
CA ASN A 87 -4.87 6.17 1.67
C ASN A 87 -3.49 5.88 1.06
N ALA A 88 -2.54 5.38 1.85
CA ALA A 88 -1.26 4.89 1.32
C ALA A 88 -1.43 3.65 0.44
N THR A 89 -2.49 2.85 0.60
CA THR A 89 -2.77 1.69 -0.27
C THR A 89 -2.96 2.07 -1.73
N GLN A 90 -3.55 3.25 -1.99
CA GLN A 90 -3.72 3.80 -3.34
C GLN A 90 -2.39 4.21 -3.98
N LYS A 91 -1.34 4.43 -3.17
CA LYS A 91 0.00 4.82 -3.63
C LYS A 91 0.88 3.65 -4.04
N ILE A 92 0.55 2.42 -3.65
CA ILE A 92 1.44 1.26 -3.78
C ILE A 92 1.96 1.06 -5.21
N PRO A 93 1.13 1.01 -6.26
CA PRO A 93 1.63 0.85 -7.63
C PRO A 93 2.64 1.91 -8.06
N THR A 94 2.38 3.16 -7.71
CA THR A 94 3.23 4.29 -8.10
C THR A 94 4.51 4.34 -7.28
N LEU A 95 4.43 3.99 -5.99
CA LEU A 95 5.60 3.82 -5.13
C LEU A 95 6.52 2.72 -5.64
N LEU A 96 5.96 1.60 -6.10
CA LEU A 96 6.75 0.53 -6.71
C LEU A 96 7.46 1.00 -7.98
N LYS A 97 6.75 1.68 -8.90
CA LYS A 97 7.34 2.22 -10.14
C LYS A 97 8.51 3.17 -9.89
N CYS A 98 8.41 4.00 -8.86
CA CYS A 98 9.41 5.01 -8.50
C CYS A 98 10.38 4.57 -7.38
N ALA A 99 10.37 3.29 -6.99
CA ALA A 99 11.18 2.81 -5.89
C ALA A 99 12.68 2.92 -6.20
N THR A 100 13.40 3.73 -5.42
CA THR A 100 14.86 3.84 -5.46
C THR A 100 15.47 3.14 -4.24
N ASN A 101 16.73 2.69 -4.35
CA ASN A 101 17.47 2.07 -3.23
C ASN A 101 16.80 0.86 -2.57
N LYS A 102 16.34 -0.11 -3.37
CA LYS A 102 15.78 -1.36 -2.86
C LYS A 102 16.81 -2.09 -1.99
N ARG A 103 16.39 -2.52 -0.80
CA ARG A 103 17.15 -3.41 0.07
C ARG A 103 16.29 -4.61 0.39
N TRP A 104 16.82 -5.79 0.07
CA TRP A 104 16.28 -7.01 0.62
C TRP A 104 16.74 -7.13 2.08
N GLN A 105 15.82 -7.50 2.95
CA GLN A 105 16.13 -7.84 4.33
C GLN A 105 15.36 -9.11 4.68
N GLU A 106 16.06 -10.05 5.31
CA GLU A 106 15.42 -11.25 5.82
C GLU A 106 14.38 -10.87 6.88
N ASN A 107 13.22 -11.56 6.87
CA ASN A 107 12.20 -11.32 7.89
C ASN A 107 12.67 -11.90 9.23
N PHE A 108 13.30 -11.07 10.06
CA PHE A 108 13.84 -11.49 11.36
C PHE A 108 12.77 -11.70 12.44
N LYS A 109 11.48 -11.48 12.15
CA LYS A 109 10.40 -11.68 13.13
C LYS A 109 9.82 -13.08 13.02
N GLY A 110 10.04 -13.91 14.06
CA GLY A 110 9.32 -15.18 14.26
C GLY A 110 7.83 -15.06 14.59
N LYS A 111 7.18 -13.91 14.31
CA LYS A 111 5.81 -13.60 14.73
C LYS A 111 4.72 -14.17 13.81
N HIS A 112 5.10 -14.76 12.66
CA HIS A 112 4.21 -15.41 11.68
C HIS A 112 4.34 -16.93 11.67
N LYS A 113 4.74 -17.56 12.78
CA LYS A 113 4.81 -19.03 12.90
C LYS A 113 3.53 -19.68 13.44
N VAL A 114 2.56 -18.89 13.88
CA VAL A 114 1.36 -19.40 14.53
C VAL A 114 0.15 -18.67 13.97
N ASP A 115 -0.57 -19.36 13.08
CA ASP A 115 -1.90 -18.94 12.67
C ASP A 115 -2.86 -19.06 13.86
N ALA A 116 -3.80 -18.11 13.98
CA ALA A 116 -4.87 -18.25 14.93
C ALA A 116 -5.72 -19.48 14.56
N LYS A 117 -6.07 -20.31 15.55
CA LYS A 117 -6.86 -21.55 15.36
C LYS A 117 -8.24 -21.32 14.69
N TYR A 118 -8.71 -20.08 14.68
CA TYR A 118 -9.93 -19.64 14.01
C TYR A 118 -9.68 -18.23 13.43
N GLY A 119 -8.92 -18.15 12.33
CA GLY A 119 -8.60 -16.88 11.65
C GLY A 119 -9.77 -15.89 11.60
#